data_AF-A0A1H2S6E1-F1
#
_entry.id   AF-A0A1H2S6E1-F1
#
_cell.length_a   1.000
_cell.length_b   1.000
_cell.length_c   1.000
_cell.angle_alpha   90.00
_cell.angle_beta   90.00
_cell.angle_gamma   90.00
#
_symmetry.space_group_name_H-M   'P 1'
#
loop_
_entity.id
_entity.type
_entity.pdbx_description
1 polymer ?
#
loop_
_entity_poly.entity_id
_entity_poly.type
_entity_poly.pdbx_seq_one_letter_code
_entity_poly.pdbx_strand_id
1 'polypeptide(L)'
;MHLRVALLGLLLLTIAPMPHAGGLGQPITIRIVNPGFDERMVEVVDNICRQVVISATLAAESSVRAHVCTRGMNKGDVTIRNTLTGAQQRHADIIDDALLTAP
;
A
#
# COMPACT_ATOMS: atom_id res chain seq x y z
N MET A 1 -7.00 -25.94 -66.94
CA MET A 1 -7.57 -25.25 -65.76
C MET A 1 -6.57 -25.41 -64.61
N HIS A 2 -5.83 -24.36 -64.29
CA HIS A 2 -4.86 -24.36 -63.20
C HIS A 2 -5.57 -24.01 -61.89
N LEU A 3 -5.61 -24.93 -60.93
CA LEU A 3 -6.07 -24.65 -59.58
C LEU A 3 -4.85 -24.58 -58.64
N ARG A 4 -4.46 -23.36 -58.29
CA ARG A 4 -3.55 -23.06 -57.17
C ARG A 4 -4.39 -22.38 -56.09
N VAL A 5 -4.58 -23.00 -54.92
CA VAL A 5 -4.95 -22.32 -53.67
C VAL A 5 -4.37 -23.17 -52.54
N ALA A 6 -3.13 -22.90 -52.14
CA ALA A 6 -2.76 -22.09 -50.99
C ALA A 6 -2.96 -22.83 -49.65
N LEU A 7 -1.88 -23.51 -49.27
CA LEU A 7 -1.53 -23.89 -47.90
C LEU A 7 -1.51 -22.61 -47.06
N LEU A 8 -2.35 -22.49 -46.02
CA LEU A 8 -2.27 -21.38 -45.08
C LEU A 8 -2.24 -21.91 -43.65
N GLY A 9 -1.16 -21.51 -42.99
CA GLY A 9 -0.63 -22.07 -41.77
C GLY A 9 -1.57 -22.01 -40.58
N LEU A 10 -1.49 -23.08 -39.79
CA LEU A 10 -2.05 -23.18 -38.46
C LEU A 10 -1.37 -22.13 -37.56
N LEU A 11 -2.12 -21.08 -37.19
CA LEU A 11 -1.64 -20.05 -36.27
C LEU A 11 -1.64 -20.63 -34.85
N LEU A 12 -0.46 -21.00 -34.32
CA LEU A 12 -0.30 -21.34 -32.91
C LEU A 12 -0.47 -20.06 -32.07
N LEU A 13 -1.61 -19.95 -31.40
CA LEU A 13 -1.83 -19.00 -30.31
C LEU A 13 -0.97 -19.43 -29.12
N THR A 14 0.23 -18.86 -29.01
CA THR A 14 1.04 -18.94 -27.79
C THR A 14 0.30 -18.21 -26.68
N ILE A 15 -0.27 -18.94 -25.73
CA ILE A 15 -0.78 -18.38 -24.48
C ILE A 15 0.45 -17.91 -23.70
N ALA A 16 0.82 -16.64 -23.86
CA ALA A 16 1.86 -16.05 -23.02
C ALA A 16 1.36 -16.09 -21.56
N PRO A 17 2.16 -16.60 -20.61
CA PRO A 17 1.79 -16.54 -19.21
C PRO A 17 1.69 -15.06 -18.84
N MET A 18 0.49 -14.62 -18.44
CA MET A 18 0.33 -13.28 -17.88
C MET A 18 1.26 -13.18 -16.67
N PRO A 19 2.17 -12.19 -16.61
CA PRO A 19 2.91 -11.95 -15.39
C PRO A 19 1.86 -11.66 -14.32
N HIS A 20 1.88 -12.45 -13.24
CA HIS A 20 1.19 -12.05 -12.02
C HIS A 20 1.86 -10.76 -11.57
N ALA A 21 1.33 -9.64 -12.05
CA ALA A 21 1.80 -8.33 -11.67
C ALA A 21 1.49 -8.23 -10.17
N GLY A 22 2.50 -8.50 -9.34
CA GLY A 22 2.61 -7.95 -7.99
C GLY A 22 2.79 -6.44 -8.07
N GLY A 23 1.98 -5.78 -8.89
CA GLY A 23 1.97 -4.36 -9.11
C GLY A 23 1.37 -3.65 -7.91
N LEU A 24 1.73 -2.37 -7.79
CA LEU A 24 1.11 -1.48 -6.84
C LEU A 24 -0.39 -1.41 -7.15
N GLY A 25 -1.22 -1.52 -6.11
CA GLY A 25 -2.65 -1.28 -6.20
C GLY A 25 -2.98 0.21 -6.09
N GLN A 26 -4.27 0.53 -6.02
CA GLN A 26 -4.70 1.91 -5.73
C GLN A 26 -4.28 2.28 -4.30
N PRO A 27 -3.70 3.47 -4.07
CA PRO A 27 -3.41 3.94 -2.72
C PRO A 27 -4.68 3.95 -1.87
N ILE A 28 -4.53 3.64 -0.59
CA ILE A 28 -5.62 3.73 0.41
C ILE A 28 -5.34 4.88 1.37
N THR A 29 -6.39 5.38 1.99
CA THR A 29 -6.30 6.38 3.04
C THR A 29 -6.47 5.71 4.39
N ILE A 30 -5.54 5.95 5.30
CA ILE A 30 -5.64 5.49 6.69
C ILE A 30 -5.69 6.69 7.63
N ARG A 31 -6.17 6.46 8.85
CA ARG A 31 -6.16 7.48 9.91
C ARG A 31 -5.31 7.01 11.08
N ILE A 32 -4.35 7.84 11.44
CA ILE A 32 -3.53 7.66 12.63
C ILE A 32 -4.13 8.52 13.74
N VAL A 33 -4.47 7.89 14.85
CA VAL A 33 -5.11 8.54 15.99
C VAL A 33 -4.16 8.59 17.18
N ASN A 34 -4.15 9.71 17.90
CA ASN A 34 -3.59 9.81 19.23
C ASN A 34 -4.74 9.85 20.24
N PRO A 35 -5.15 8.72 20.82
CA PRO A 35 -6.22 8.70 21.82
C PRO A 35 -5.72 9.09 23.22
N GLY A 36 -4.43 9.42 23.38
CA GLY A 36 -3.83 9.78 24.66
C GLY A 36 -4.06 11.25 25.04
N PHE A 37 -3.65 11.56 26.27
CA PHE A 37 -3.72 12.90 26.85
C PHE A 37 -2.48 13.76 26.57
N ASP A 38 -1.39 13.14 26.10
CA ASP A 38 -0.13 13.80 25.76
C ASP A 38 0.08 13.85 24.24
N GLU A 39 0.91 14.79 23.80
CA GLU A 39 1.33 14.88 22.40
C GLU A 39 2.21 13.69 22.00
N ARG A 40 2.12 13.29 20.72
CA ARG A 40 2.98 12.25 20.14
C ARG A 40 3.63 12.76 18.87
N MET A 41 4.96 12.67 18.78
CA MET A 41 5.69 12.91 17.53
C MET A 41 5.73 11.61 16.74
N VAL A 42 5.01 11.56 15.62
CA VAL A 42 4.78 10.35 14.85
C VAL A 42 5.41 10.45 13.46
N GLU A 43 6.12 9.40 13.09
CA GLU A 43 6.55 9.11 11.73
C GLU A 43 5.78 7.88 11.23
N VAL A 44 5.15 7.98 10.05
CA VAL A 44 4.48 6.85 9.41
C VAL A 44 5.28 6.48 8.17
N VAL A 45 5.82 5.27 8.17
CA VAL A 45 6.58 4.69 7.06
C VAL A 45 5.68 3.73 6.31
N ASP A 46 5.50 3.97 5.01
CA ASP A 46 4.92 3.00 4.09
C ASP A 46 5.97 1.94 3.74
N ASN A 47 5.72 0.70 4.16
CA ASN A 47 6.67 -0.40 3.97
C ASN A 47 6.66 -0.95 2.54
N ILE A 48 5.62 -0.66 1.75
CA ILE A 48 5.49 -1.11 0.36
C ILE A 48 6.29 -0.18 -0.55
N CYS A 49 6.02 1.12 -0.48
CA CYS A 49 6.73 2.14 -1.26
C CYS A 49 8.04 2.61 -0.62
N ARG A 50 8.33 2.17 0.61
CA ARG A 50 9.57 2.46 1.37
C ARG A 50 9.82 3.94 1.57
N GLN A 51 8.78 4.69 1.92
CA GLN A 51 8.85 6.13 2.11
C GLN A 51 8.12 6.57 3.38
N VAL A 52 8.58 7.68 3.96
CA VAL A 52 7.86 8.36 5.03
C VAL A 52 6.69 9.12 4.41
N VAL A 53 5.45 8.79 4.80
CA VAL A 53 4.23 9.43 4.29
C VAL A 53 3.69 10.50 5.23
N ILE A 54 4.05 10.44 6.52
CA ILE A 54 3.74 11.44 7.54
C ILE A 54 4.94 11.59 8.47
N SER A 55 5.27 12.83 8.80
CA SER A 55 6.12 13.20 9.94
C SER A 55 5.46 14.39 10.62
N ALA A 56 4.82 14.18 11.77
CA ALA A 56 3.99 15.19 12.42
C ALA A 56 3.94 15.03 13.94
N THR A 57 3.66 16.11 14.65
CA THR A 57 3.23 16.08 16.04
C THR A 57 1.71 15.99 16.09
N LEU A 58 1.17 14.92 16.70
CA LEU A 58 -0.24 14.79 16.99
C LEU A 58 -0.52 15.28 18.40
N ALA A 59 -1.37 16.30 18.52
CA ALA A 59 -1.92 16.74 19.80
C ALA A 59 -2.72 15.62 20.49
N ALA A 60 -3.01 15.80 21.78
CA ALA A 60 -3.93 14.93 22.52
C ALA A 60 -5.29 14.83 21.80
N GLU A 61 -5.88 13.63 21.83
CA GLU A 61 -7.20 13.33 21.22
C GLU A 61 -7.33 13.74 19.73
N SER A 62 -6.21 13.80 19.00
CA SER A 62 -6.19 14.26 17.60
C SER A 62 -5.96 13.11 16.60
N SER A 63 -6.10 13.41 15.31
CA SER A 63 -5.84 12.43 14.24
C SER A 63 -5.27 13.09 12.99
N VAL A 64 -4.52 12.30 12.21
CA VAL A 64 -4.01 12.69 10.89
C VAL A 64 -4.31 11.59 9.88
N ARG A 65 -4.55 11.97 8.62
CA ARG A 65 -4.73 11.03 7.52
C ARG A 65 -3.42 10.81 6.78
N ALA A 66 -3.18 9.59 6.31
CA ALA A 66 -2.05 9.26 5.45
C ALA A 66 -2.53 8.48 4.22
N HIS A 67 -1.94 8.76 3.06
CA HIS A 67 -2.14 7.96 1.86
C HIS A 67 -0.99 6.97 1.74
N VAL A 68 -1.33 5.68 1.60
CA VAL A 68 -0.34 4.60 1.59
C VAL A 68 -0.53 3.72 0.38
N CYS A 69 0.59 3.26 -0.16
CA CYS A 69 0.64 2.31 -1.23
C CYS A 69 0.00 1.00 -0.81
N THR A 70 -0.55 0.30 -1.79
CA THR A 70 -1.08 -1.03 -1.61
C THR A 70 -0.42 -2.02 -2.55
N ARG A 71 -0.52 -3.30 -2.22
CA ARG A 71 -0.13 -4.40 -3.08
C ARG A 71 -1.17 -5.51 -3.01
N GLY A 72 -1.23 -6.34 -4.05
CA GLY A 72 -2.22 -7.43 -4.10
C GLY A 72 -3.63 -6.87 -3.94
N MET A 73 -4.46 -7.50 -3.11
CA MET A 73 -5.88 -7.19 -2.85
C MET A 73 -6.14 -5.80 -2.21
N ASN A 74 -5.49 -4.73 -2.70
CA ASN A 74 -5.55 -3.37 -2.18
C ASN A 74 -5.25 -3.27 -0.68
N LYS A 75 -4.23 -4.02 -0.22
CA LYS A 75 -3.79 -4.01 1.17
C LYS A 75 -2.51 -3.22 1.37
N GLY A 76 -2.49 -2.38 2.40
CA GLY A 76 -1.33 -1.60 2.84
C GLY A 76 -0.50 -2.31 3.91
N ASP A 77 0.71 -1.80 4.14
CA ASP A 77 1.63 -2.23 5.20
C ASP A 77 2.41 -0.99 5.67
N VAL A 78 2.26 -0.60 6.94
CA VAL A 78 2.91 0.59 7.50
C VAL A 78 3.59 0.30 8.82
N THR A 79 4.63 1.08 9.11
CA THR A 79 5.23 1.16 10.44
C THR A 79 4.99 2.55 11.00
N ILE A 80 4.35 2.65 12.15
CA ILE A 80 4.15 3.89 12.88
C ILE A 80 5.21 3.95 13.98
N ARG A 81 5.93 5.08 14.07
CA ARG A 81 7.03 5.27 15.02
C ARG A 81 6.76 6.52 15.84
N ASN A 82 6.92 6.42 17.14
CA ASN A 82 7.01 7.58 18.01
C ASN A 82 8.47 8.02 18.06
N THR A 83 8.80 9.15 17.46
CA THR A 83 10.18 9.62 17.33
C THR A 83 10.75 10.17 18.64
N LEU A 84 9.90 10.54 19.61
CA LEU A 84 10.32 10.93 20.95
C LEU A 84 10.72 9.74 21.80
N THR A 85 9.88 8.69 21.83
CA THR A 85 10.07 7.53 22.72
C THR A 85 10.85 6.40 22.07
N GLY A 86 10.95 6.39 20.75
CA GLY A 86 11.50 5.28 19.96
C GLY A 86 10.54 4.09 19.81
N ALA A 87 9.33 4.16 20.37
CA ALA A 87 8.31 3.11 20.24
C ALA A 87 7.88 2.94 18.78
N GLN A 88 7.65 1.69 18.35
CA GLN A 88 7.26 1.39 16.98
C GLN A 88 6.19 0.31 16.94
N GLN A 89 5.27 0.43 16.00
CA GLN A 89 4.23 -0.56 15.74
C GLN A 89 4.07 -0.76 14.24
N ARG A 90 4.14 -2.01 13.80
CA ARG A 90 3.87 -2.40 12.41
C ARG A 90 2.44 -2.88 12.27
N HIS A 91 1.79 -2.43 11.20
CA HIS A 91 0.46 -2.85 10.79
C HIS A 91 0.55 -3.39 9.37
N ALA A 92 0.18 -4.66 9.18
CA ALA A 92 0.14 -5.29 7.88
C ALA A 92 -1.32 -5.53 7.47
N ASP A 93 -1.53 -5.77 6.18
CA ASP A 93 -2.83 -6.10 5.60
C ASP A 93 -3.93 -5.05 5.86
N ILE A 94 -3.53 -3.78 5.92
CA ILE A 94 -4.41 -2.65 6.23
C ILE A 94 -5.32 -2.37 5.03
N ILE A 95 -6.57 -2.02 5.29
CA ILE A 95 -7.56 -1.64 4.28
C ILE A 95 -7.88 -0.14 4.36
N ASP A 96 -8.59 0.35 3.35
CA ASP A 96 -9.03 1.74 3.30
C ASP A 96 -9.83 2.14 4.54
N ASP A 97 -9.66 3.39 4.96
CA ASP A 97 -10.21 4.01 6.17
C ASP A 97 -9.84 3.33 7.51
N ALA A 98 -8.82 2.47 7.55
CA ALA A 98 -8.36 1.88 8.79
C ALA A 98 -7.92 2.93 9.82
N LEU A 99 -8.30 2.67 11.08
CA LEU A 99 -7.94 3.47 12.26
C LEU A 99 -6.78 2.80 12.98
N LEU A 100 -5.62 3.44 12.99
CA LEU A 100 -4.39 2.94 13.62
C LEU A 100 -4.00 3.87 14.78
N THR A 101 -3.61 3.28 15.90
CA THR A 101 -3.20 4.06 17.08
C THR A 101 -1.72 4.39 17.00
N ALA A 102 -1.35 5.64 17.24
CA ALA A 102 0.04 6.03 17.40
C ALA A 102 0.64 5.36 18.65
N PRO A 103 1.84 4.75 18.56
CA PRO A 103 2.53 4.14 19.69
C PRO A 103 3.16 5.16 20.64
#